data_AF-A0A8T4M789-F1
#
_entry.id   AF-A0A8T4M789-F1
#
_cell.length_a   1.000
_cell.length_b   1.000
_cell.length_c   1.000
_cell.angle_alpha   90.00
_cell.angle_beta   90.00
_cell.angle_gamma   90.00
#
_symmetry.space_group_name_H-M   'P 1'
#
loop_
_entity.id
_entity.type
_entity.pdbx_description
1 polymer ?
#
loop_
_entity_poly.entity_id
_entity_poly.type
_entity_poly.pdbx_seq_one_letter_code
_entity_poly.pdbx_strand_id
1 'polypeptide(L)'
;MITLNYCEVGKEWAKYAEHAREAIRNYALKSGIPETDVNPSVTFQLAHLMAVFSSRDLKDKTILDLGCGSSTTSDGRGEFQPWLCRVLGYLGAVPIGIDIADSKERDFIFQKASLFDQDSLNIINGRIIVDAAHSYGLVDSPQVVHRVTGSEDELVAKLSSQIEGIVEPDGFFLWGALSDLGNEERRRAA
;
A
#
# COMPACT_ATOMS: atom_id res chain seq x y z
N MET A 1 7.92 15.77 3.69
CA MET A 1 6.92 14.71 3.58
C MET A 1 5.67 15.12 4.32
N ILE A 2 4.50 14.81 3.77
CA ILE A 2 3.20 14.97 4.42
C ILE A 2 2.73 13.59 4.88
N THR A 3 2.54 13.39 6.18
CA THR A 3 1.96 12.15 6.73
C THR A 3 0.44 12.28 6.79
N LEU A 4 -0.27 11.32 6.23
CA LEU A 4 -1.73 11.29 6.17
C LEU A 4 -2.23 9.91 6.60
N ASN A 5 -3.16 9.88 7.55
CA ASN A 5 -3.99 8.71 7.76
C ASN A 5 -5.04 8.61 6.63
N TYR A 6 -5.45 7.39 6.25
CA TYR A 6 -6.52 7.19 5.26
C TYR A 6 -7.80 7.97 5.59
N CYS A 7 -8.17 8.06 6.87
CA CYS A 7 -9.30 8.86 7.33
C CYS A 7 -9.13 10.36 7.08
N GLU A 8 -7.90 10.88 7.04
CA GLU A 8 -7.58 12.29 6.81
C GLU A 8 -7.59 12.68 5.32
N VAL A 9 -7.40 11.71 4.42
CA VAL A 9 -7.64 11.90 2.97
C VAL A 9 -9.12 12.23 2.70
N GLY A 10 -10.01 11.93 3.65
CA GLY A 10 -11.41 12.37 3.64
C GLY A 10 -12.20 11.74 2.51
N LYS A 11 -13.20 12.44 1.96
CA LYS A 11 -14.06 11.93 0.88
C LYS A 11 -13.44 12.04 -0.52
N GLU A 12 -12.24 12.59 -0.64
CA GLU A 12 -11.63 12.90 -1.94
C GLU A 12 -11.31 11.64 -2.75
N TRP A 13 -10.90 10.55 -2.09
CA TRP A 13 -10.67 9.26 -2.75
C TRP A 13 -11.92 8.71 -3.46
N ALA A 14 -13.12 9.04 -2.97
CA ALA A 14 -14.36 8.55 -3.56
C ALA A 14 -14.52 9.00 -5.02
N LYS A 15 -13.93 10.16 -5.39
CA LYS A 15 -13.88 10.66 -6.77
C LYS A 15 -13.03 9.79 -7.68
N TYR A 16 -12.07 9.06 -7.12
CA TYR A 16 -11.13 8.18 -7.81
C TYR A 16 -11.51 6.70 -7.74
N ALA A 17 -12.49 6.33 -6.91
CA ALA A 17 -12.90 4.94 -6.71
C ALA A 17 -13.25 4.21 -8.01
N GLU A 18 -13.97 4.85 -8.93
CA GLU A 18 -14.32 4.22 -10.20
C GLU A 18 -13.12 4.06 -11.14
N HIS A 19 -12.19 5.01 -11.12
CA HIS A 19 -10.94 4.92 -11.89
C HIS A 19 -10.05 3.80 -11.36
N ALA A 20 -10.00 3.63 -10.03
CA ALA A 20 -9.28 2.53 -9.41
C ALA A 20 -9.89 1.16 -9.79
N ARG A 21 -11.23 1.03 -9.79
CA ARG A 21 -11.92 -0.19 -10.25
C ARG A 21 -11.64 -0.49 -11.72
N GLU A 22 -11.71 0.53 -12.58
CA GLU A 22 -11.42 0.38 -14.00
C GLU A 22 -9.97 -0.08 -14.23
N ALA A 23 -9.00 0.52 -13.51
CA ALA A 23 -7.61 0.11 -13.56
C ALA A 23 -7.42 -1.36 -13.16
N ILE A 24 -8.08 -1.82 -12.10
CA ILE A 24 -8.01 -3.21 -11.63
C ILE A 24 -8.64 -4.17 -12.64
N ARG A 25 -9.80 -3.82 -13.22
CA ARG A 25 -10.44 -4.61 -14.27
C ARG A 25 -9.54 -4.75 -15.50
N ASN A 26 -8.94 -3.64 -15.94
CA ASN A 26 -8.05 -3.63 -17.10
C ASN A 26 -6.76 -4.40 -16.84
N TYR A 27 -6.21 -4.31 -15.63
CA TYR A 27 -5.10 -5.15 -15.17
C TYR A 27 -5.47 -6.63 -15.23
N ALA A 28 -6.58 -7.03 -14.58
CA ALA A 28 -7.03 -8.41 -14.53
C ALA A 28 -7.23 -9.00 -15.95
N LEU A 29 -7.88 -8.24 -16.83
CA LEU A 29 -8.08 -8.61 -18.23
C LEU A 29 -6.75 -8.81 -18.97
N LYS A 30 -5.79 -7.89 -18.83
CA LYS A 30 -4.48 -7.99 -19.48
C LYS A 30 -3.65 -9.15 -18.94
N SER A 31 -3.74 -9.40 -17.63
CA SER A 31 -3.03 -10.49 -16.94
C SER A 31 -3.70 -11.85 -17.12
N GLY A 32 -4.89 -11.91 -17.74
CA GLY A 32 -5.61 -13.17 -17.95
C GLY A 32 -6.12 -13.81 -16.67
N ILE A 33 -6.38 -13.01 -15.62
CA ILE A 33 -6.90 -13.48 -14.33
C ILE A 33 -8.33 -12.95 -14.10
N PRO A 34 -9.17 -13.67 -13.34
CA PRO A 34 -10.44 -13.14 -12.86
C PRO A 34 -10.25 -11.85 -12.02
N GLU A 35 -11.09 -10.84 -12.23
CA GLU A 35 -11.10 -9.62 -11.39
C GLU A 35 -11.29 -9.96 -9.90
N THR A 36 -12.08 -11.00 -9.61
CA THR A 36 -12.36 -11.50 -8.26
C THR A 36 -11.15 -12.09 -7.54
N ASP A 37 -10.06 -12.36 -8.25
CA ASP A 37 -8.83 -12.88 -7.65
C ASP A 37 -7.91 -11.77 -7.14
N VAL A 38 -8.11 -10.52 -7.61
CA VAL A 38 -7.41 -9.36 -7.10
C VAL A 38 -7.98 -8.98 -5.73
N ASN A 39 -7.11 -8.72 -4.74
CA ASN A 39 -7.57 -8.35 -3.40
C ASN A 39 -8.46 -7.09 -3.47
N PRO A 40 -9.71 -7.12 -2.96
CA PRO A 40 -10.63 -5.99 -3.03
C PRO A 40 -10.12 -4.70 -2.37
N SER A 41 -9.21 -4.81 -1.37
CA SER A 41 -8.61 -3.63 -0.72
C SER A 41 -7.75 -2.80 -1.68
N VAL A 42 -7.25 -3.38 -2.77
CA VAL A 42 -6.42 -2.68 -3.76
C VAL A 42 -7.18 -1.52 -4.41
N THR A 43 -8.50 -1.64 -4.60
CA THR A 43 -9.33 -0.54 -5.11
C THR A 43 -9.25 0.67 -4.18
N PHE A 44 -9.38 0.41 -2.88
CA PHE A 44 -9.36 1.45 -1.85
C PHE A 44 -7.97 2.07 -1.74
N GLN A 45 -6.92 1.26 -1.71
CA GLN A 45 -5.52 1.71 -1.66
C GLN A 45 -5.16 2.59 -2.86
N LEU A 46 -5.48 2.11 -4.07
CA LEU A 46 -5.19 2.83 -5.31
C LEU A 46 -5.95 4.16 -5.41
N ALA A 47 -7.22 4.20 -4.99
CA ALA A 47 -8.00 5.43 -4.98
C ALA A 47 -7.42 6.50 -4.04
N HIS A 48 -6.83 6.10 -2.91
CA HIS A 48 -6.16 7.02 -1.98
C HIS A 48 -4.85 7.55 -2.54
N LEU A 49 -4.05 6.70 -3.19
CA LEU A 49 -2.86 7.13 -3.92
C LEU A 49 -3.22 8.16 -5.01
N MET A 50 -4.24 7.88 -5.80
CA MET A 50 -4.74 8.83 -6.80
C MET A 50 -5.23 10.14 -6.17
N ALA A 51 -5.85 10.09 -4.99
CA ALA A 51 -6.33 11.26 -4.28
C ALA A 51 -5.18 12.16 -3.80
N VAL A 52 -4.14 11.60 -3.17
CA VAL A 52 -3.02 12.42 -2.68
C VAL A 52 -2.23 13.06 -3.81
N PHE A 53 -2.09 12.37 -4.94
CA PHE A 53 -1.46 12.95 -6.14
C PHE A 53 -2.42 13.82 -6.94
N SER A 54 -3.71 13.89 -6.57
CA SER A 54 -4.76 14.55 -7.33
C SER A 54 -4.76 14.16 -8.82
N SER A 55 -4.47 12.89 -9.10
CA SER A 55 -4.25 12.37 -10.45
C SER A 55 -4.72 10.92 -10.57
N ARG A 56 -5.34 10.59 -11.70
CA ARG A 56 -5.64 9.19 -12.09
C ARG A 56 -4.43 8.51 -12.72
N ASP A 57 -3.51 9.30 -13.26
CA ASP A 57 -2.29 8.82 -13.88
C ASP A 57 -1.18 8.80 -12.83
N LEU A 58 -0.71 7.59 -12.51
CA LEU A 58 0.39 7.33 -11.58
C LEU A 58 1.68 6.98 -12.32
N LYS A 59 1.71 7.17 -13.65
CA LYS A 59 2.88 6.88 -14.46
C LYS A 59 4.10 7.65 -13.94
N ASP A 60 5.24 6.96 -13.94
CA ASP A 60 6.54 7.45 -13.49
C ASP A 60 6.61 7.80 -11.99
N LYS A 61 5.54 7.58 -11.20
CA LYS A 61 5.56 7.72 -9.75
C LYS A 61 6.26 6.55 -9.10
N THR A 62 7.26 6.84 -8.27
CA THR A 62 7.95 5.84 -7.44
C THR A 62 7.20 5.70 -6.12
N ILE A 63 6.67 4.51 -5.85
CA ILE A 63 5.79 4.26 -4.70
C ILE A 63 6.34 3.12 -3.85
N LEU A 64 6.62 3.40 -2.58
CA LEU A 64 7.03 2.42 -1.59
C LEU A 64 5.79 1.80 -0.92
N ASP A 65 5.62 0.49 -1.04
CA ASP A 65 4.51 -0.28 -0.48
C ASP A 65 4.99 -1.17 0.68
N LEU A 66 4.65 -0.77 1.91
CA LEU A 66 5.10 -1.38 3.15
C LEU A 66 4.11 -2.45 3.62
N GLY A 67 4.60 -3.67 3.83
CA GLY A 67 3.73 -4.82 4.08
C GLY A 67 2.90 -5.18 2.86
N CYS A 68 3.53 -5.15 1.67
CA CYS A 68 2.82 -5.26 0.40
C CYS A 68 2.18 -6.63 0.15
N GLY A 69 2.49 -7.64 0.96
CA GLY A 69 1.97 -8.99 0.84
C GLY A 69 0.52 -9.13 1.27
N SER A 70 -0.27 -9.75 0.41
CA SER A 70 -1.62 -10.22 0.74
C SER A 70 -1.67 -11.76 0.73
N SER A 71 -2.25 -12.35 1.78
CA SER A 71 -2.51 -13.80 1.86
C SER A 71 -3.88 -14.19 1.30
N THR A 72 -4.70 -13.24 0.86
CA THR A 72 -6.00 -13.54 0.25
C THR A 72 -5.85 -13.77 -1.26
N THR A 73 -5.87 -15.04 -1.64
CA THR A 73 -6.59 -15.54 -2.82
C THR A 73 -7.94 -16.08 -2.35
N SER A 74 -8.92 -16.20 -3.24
CA SER A 74 -10.30 -16.64 -2.94
C SER A 74 -10.42 -18.01 -2.24
N ASP A 75 -9.33 -18.78 -2.14
CA ASP A 75 -9.26 -20.11 -1.53
C ASP A 75 -8.47 -20.20 -0.20
N GLY A 76 -7.95 -19.07 0.31
CA GLY A 76 -7.30 -19.02 1.64
C GLY A 76 -6.00 -19.82 1.78
N ARG A 77 -5.38 -20.27 0.68
CA ARG A 77 -4.08 -20.98 0.66
C ARG A 77 -3.01 -20.24 -0.14
N GLY A 78 -3.22 -18.95 -0.38
CA GLY A 78 -2.48 -18.17 -1.36
C GLY A 78 -1.00 -18.03 -1.04
N GLU A 79 -0.17 -18.31 -2.04
CA GLU A 79 1.20 -17.79 -2.11
C GLU A 79 1.20 -16.26 -1.94
N PHE A 80 2.30 -15.67 -1.47
CA PHE A 80 2.46 -14.22 -1.34
C PHE A 80 1.98 -13.45 -2.59
N GLN A 81 1.00 -12.54 -2.44
CA GLN A 81 0.48 -11.72 -3.54
C GLN A 81 0.68 -10.21 -3.27
N PRO A 82 1.60 -9.54 -3.98
CA PRO A 82 1.81 -8.10 -3.90
C PRO A 82 0.88 -7.34 -4.86
N TRP A 83 -0.44 -7.45 -4.66
CA TRP A 83 -1.43 -7.00 -5.64
C TRP A 83 -1.33 -5.52 -6.01
N LEU A 84 -1.13 -4.64 -5.03
CA LEU A 84 -0.99 -3.20 -5.29
C LEU A 84 0.23 -2.91 -6.16
N CYS A 85 1.39 -3.49 -5.82
CA CYS A 85 2.61 -3.36 -6.61
C CYS A 85 2.40 -3.80 -8.07
N ARG A 86 1.72 -4.92 -8.32
CA ARG A 86 1.43 -5.37 -9.69
C ARG A 86 0.56 -4.39 -10.47
N VAL A 87 -0.51 -3.88 -9.84
CA VAL A 87 -1.41 -2.90 -10.46
C VAL A 87 -0.68 -1.58 -10.73
N LEU A 88 0.16 -1.12 -9.79
CA LEU A 88 1.00 0.07 -9.97
C LEU A 88 1.96 -0.07 -11.15
N GLY A 89 2.67 -1.21 -11.24
CA GLY A 89 3.57 -1.49 -12.37
C GLY A 89 2.81 -1.54 -13.71
N TYR A 90 1.59 -2.09 -13.72
CA TYR A 90 0.72 -2.07 -14.90
C TYR A 90 0.34 -0.64 -15.34
N LEU A 91 0.10 0.26 -14.39
CA LEU A 91 -0.19 1.67 -14.64
C LEU A 91 1.06 2.50 -15.04
N GLY A 92 2.24 1.88 -15.08
CA GLY A 92 3.49 2.55 -15.42
C GLY A 92 4.15 3.31 -14.26
N ALA A 93 3.71 3.08 -13.02
CA ALA A 93 4.42 3.51 -11.83
C ALA A 93 5.65 2.63 -11.58
N VAL A 94 6.50 3.02 -10.62
CA VAL A 94 7.69 2.28 -10.17
C VAL A 94 7.47 1.80 -8.73
N PRO A 95 6.85 0.63 -8.52
CA PRO A 95 6.58 0.13 -7.18
C PRO A 95 7.82 -0.49 -6.53
N ILE A 96 7.94 -0.27 -5.23
CA ILE A 96 8.96 -0.85 -4.36
C ILE A 96 8.24 -1.54 -3.22
N GLY A 97 8.27 -2.87 -3.17
CA GLY A 97 7.61 -3.65 -2.13
C GLY A 97 8.56 -4.04 -1.00
N ILE A 98 8.09 -3.92 0.25
CA ILE A 98 8.76 -4.48 1.42
C ILE A 98 7.80 -5.39 2.17
N ASP A 99 8.22 -6.63 2.43
CA ASP A 99 7.46 -7.56 3.28
C ASP A 99 8.40 -8.53 4.01
N ILE A 100 7.92 -9.17 5.08
CA ILE A 100 8.66 -10.22 5.78
C ILE A 100 8.59 -11.56 5.04
N ALA A 101 7.51 -11.79 4.30
CA ALA A 101 7.37 -12.92 3.40
C ALA A 101 8.29 -12.74 2.19
N ASP A 102 8.66 -13.86 1.56
CA ASP A 102 9.49 -13.81 0.35
C ASP A 102 8.62 -13.65 -0.89
N SER A 103 9.16 -12.98 -1.91
CA SER A 103 8.50 -12.80 -3.20
C SER A 103 9.37 -13.35 -4.31
N LYS A 104 8.76 -14.13 -5.22
CA LYS A 104 9.42 -14.58 -6.46
C LYS A 104 9.28 -13.58 -7.59
N GLU A 105 8.53 -12.49 -7.38
CA GLU A 105 8.28 -11.48 -8.41
C GLU A 105 9.58 -10.80 -8.85
N ARG A 106 9.64 -10.51 -10.16
CA ARG A 106 10.79 -9.86 -10.81
C ARG A 106 10.40 -8.55 -11.52
N ASP A 107 9.11 -8.26 -11.60
CA ASP A 107 8.57 -7.12 -12.34
C ASP A 107 8.71 -5.78 -11.61
N PHE A 108 9.09 -5.82 -10.32
CA PHE A 108 9.31 -4.63 -9.50
C PHE A 108 10.40 -4.86 -8.45
N ILE A 109 10.85 -3.78 -7.81
CA ILE A 109 11.87 -3.85 -6.77
C ILE A 109 11.24 -4.41 -5.49
N PHE A 110 11.71 -5.57 -5.03
CA PHE A 110 11.24 -6.18 -3.80
C PHE A 110 12.38 -6.34 -2.80
N GLN A 111 12.11 -6.06 -1.52
CA GLN A 111 13.04 -6.30 -0.43
C GLN A 111 12.35 -7.06 0.69
N LYS A 112 12.96 -8.18 1.10
CA LYS A 112 12.50 -8.96 2.23
C LYS A 112 13.04 -8.38 3.52
N ALA A 113 12.18 -7.84 4.37
CA ALA A 113 12.56 -7.28 5.66
C ALA A 113 11.39 -7.30 6.66
N SER A 114 11.71 -7.41 7.94
CA SER A 114 10.74 -7.18 9.02
C SER A 114 10.67 -5.69 9.31
N LEU A 115 9.49 -5.09 9.15
CA LEU A 115 9.25 -3.67 9.49
C LEU A 115 9.28 -3.42 11.01
N PHE A 116 9.32 -4.48 11.82
CA PHE A 116 9.52 -4.41 13.28
C PHE A 116 10.98 -4.23 13.67
N ASP A 117 11.92 -4.53 12.77
CA ASP A 117 13.35 -4.43 13.06
C ASP A 117 13.78 -2.97 13.10
N GLN A 118 14.73 -2.64 13.98
CA GLN A 118 15.29 -1.29 14.02
C GLN A 118 15.92 -0.97 12.66
N ASP A 119 15.64 0.24 12.16
CA ASP A 119 16.15 0.73 10.87
C ASP A 119 15.82 -0.17 9.67
N SER A 120 14.66 -0.82 9.68
CA SER A 120 14.18 -1.72 8.63
C SER A 120 14.19 -1.12 7.22
N LEU A 121 14.18 0.21 7.07
CA LEU A 121 14.22 0.88 5.77
C LEU A 121 15.64 1.29 5.32
N ASN A 122 16.69 1.07 6.13
CA ASN A 122 18.08 1.37 5.74
C ASN A 122 18.56 0.58 4.51
N ILE A 123 17.90 -0.52 4.19
CA ILE A 123 18.12 -1.29 2.96
C ILE A 123 17.91 -0.46 1.68
N ILE A 124 17.04 0.55 1.72
CA ILE A 124 16.71 1.44 0.61
C ILE A 124 17.07 2.92 0.88
N ASN A 125 17.25 3.30 2.15
CA ASN A 125 17.61 4.66 2.54
C ASN A 125 18.92 5.12 1.88
N GLY A 126 18.93 6.36 1.36
CA GLY A 126 20.06 6.95 0.65
C GLY A 126 20.34 6.38 -0.74
N ARG A 127 19.54 5.42 -1.22
CA ARG A 127 19.68 4.81 -2.55
C ARG A 127 18.52 5.17 -3.48
N ILE A 128 17.33 5.30 -2.91
CA ILE A 128 16.10 5.56 -3.65
C ILE A 128 15.34 6.66 -2.92
N ILE A 129 14.77 7.57 -3.70
CA ILE A 129 13.81 8.57 -3.26
C ILE A 129 12.47 8.24 -3.90
N VAL A 130 11.39 8.35 -3.14
CA VAL A 130 10.03 7.96 -3.59
C VAL A 130 9.06 9.13 -3.50
N ASP A 131 8.07 9.16 -4.39
CA ASP A 131 6.99 10.14 -4.38
C ASP A 131 6.00 9.90 -3.22
N ALA A 132 5.76 8.64 -2.89
CA ALA A 132 4.92 8.26 -1.76
C ALA A 132 5.36 6.95 -1.10
N ALA A 133 5.15 6.86 0.20
CA ALA A 133 5.10 5.63 0.96
C ALA A 133 3.66 5.29 1.34
N HIS A 134 3.34 4.01 1.32
CA HIS A 134 2.02 3.45 1.55
C HIS A 134 2.11 2.30 2.55
N SER A 135 1.20 2.28 3.53
CA SER A 135 1.10 1.23 4.55
C SER A 135 -0.35 1.02 4.96
N TYR A 136 -1.09 0.22 4.19
CA TYR A 136 -2.46 -0.12 4.51
C TYR A 136 -2.58 -1.48 5.18
N GLY A 137 -3.28 -1.54 6.32
CA GLY A 137 -3.54 -2.77 7.06
C GLY A 137 -2.31 -3.37 7.76
N LEU A 138 -1.18 -2.64 7.80
CA LEU A 138 0.06 -3.12 8.40
C LEU A 138 -0.09 -3.28 9.93
N VAL A 139 -0.70 -2.30 10.57
CA VAL A 139 -0.77 -2.14 12.03
C VAL A 139 -1.77 -3.08 12.71
N ASP A 140 -2.79 -3.53 11.97
CA ASP A 140 -3.85 -4.41 12.47
C ASP A 140 -4.00 -5.70 11.64
N SER A 141 -3.02 -6.02 10.79
CA SER A 141 -2.93 -7.31 10.12
C SER A 141 -2.94 -8.43 11.16
N PRO A 142 -3.77 -9.49 11.01
CA PRO A 142 -3.80 -10.61 11.96
C PRO A 142 -2.44 -11.29 12.15
N GLN A 143 -1.55 -11.20 11.15
CA GLN A 143 -0.18 -11.74 11.24
C GLN A 143 0.78 -10.85 12.04
N VAL A 144 0.39 -9.61 12.28
CA VAL A 144 1.16 -8.56 12.94
C VAL A 144 0.64 -8.29 14.35
N VAL A 145 -0.67 -8.33 14.59
CA VAL A 145 -1.30 -8.00 15.89
C VAL A 145 -0.71 -8.79 17.07
N HIS A 146 -0.21 -10.01 16.86
CA HIS A 146 0.46 -10.81 17.90
C HIS A 146 1.96 -10.49 18.09
N ARG A 147 2.55 -9.72 17.19
CA ARG A 147 3.98 -9.36 17.16
C ARG A 147 4.23 -7.90 17.53
N VAL A 148 3.21 -7.03 17.44
CA VAL A 148 3.30 -5.66 17.95
C VAL A 148 3.23 -5.70 19.46
N THR A 149 4.37 -5.56 20.12
CA THR A 149 4.44 -5.16 21.53
C THR A 149 4.47 -3.63 21.55
N GLY A 150 3.30 -2.98 21.52
CA GLY A 150 3.20 -1.53 21.41
C GLY A 150 1.86 -1.07 20.85
N SER A 151 1.64 0.25 20.78
CA SER A 151 0.46 0.80 20.09
C SER A 151 0.71 0.95 18.58
N GLU A 152 -0.35 0.99 17.80
CA GLU A 152 -0.35 1.37 16.37
C GLU A 152 0.47 2.66 16.12
N ASP A 153 0.29 3.66 16.99
CA ASP A 153 1.01 4.93 16.94
C ASP A 153 2.53 4.78 17.07
N GLU A 154 3.02 3.82 17.85
CA GLU A 154 4.46 3.58 18.02
C GLU A 154 5.09 3.02 16.75
N LEU A 155 4.40 2.10 16.06
CA LEU A 155 4.88 1.56 14.78
C LEU A 155 4.87 2.65 13.70
N VAL A 156 3.79 3.45 13.64
CA VAL A 156 3.68 4.56 12.69
C VAL A 156 4.74 5.63 12.95
N ALA A 157 4.98 6.01 14.21
CA ALA A 157 6.02 6.98 14.55
C ALA A 157 7.41 6.47 14.17
N LYS A 158 7.71 5.20 14.46
CA LYS A 158 8.96 4.55 14.08
C LYS A 158 9.15 4.54 12.57
N LEU A 159 8.14 4.15 11.80
CA LEU A 159 8.20 4.14 10.35
C LEU A 159 8.32 5.56 9.79
N SER A 160 7.54 6.51 10.30
CA SER A 160 7.57 7.91 9.85
C SER A 160 8.99 8.49 9.91
N SER A 161 9.70 8.28 11.03
CA SER A 161 11.08 8.76 11.19
C SER A 161 12.06 8.22 10.15
N GLN A 162 11.85 6.99 9.67
CA GLN A 162 12.68 6.39 8.63
C GLN A 162 12.25 6.84 7.23
N ILE A 163 10.95 7.01 7.02
CA ILE A 163 10.36 7.41 5.73
C ILE A 163 10.69 8.87 5.39
N GLU A 164 10.86 9.75 6.38
CA GLU A 164 11.28 11.15 6.17
C GLU A 164 12.56 11.30 5.33
N GLY A 165 13.49 10.33 5.41
CA GLY A 165 14.72 10.33 4.61
C GLY A 165 14.59 9.69 3.23
N ILE A 166 13.44 9.11 2.91
CA ILE A 166 13.18 8.32 1.69
C ILE A 166 12.15 9.00 0.80
N VAL A 167 11.14 9.64 1.38
CA VAL A 167 10.09 10.33 0.64
C VAL A 167 10.54 11.75 0.29
N GLU A 168 10.17 12.21 -0.91
CA GLU A 168 10.44 13.58 -1.34
C GLU A 168 9.91 14.63 -0.33
N PRO A 169 10.50 15.84 -0.27
CA PRO A 169 10.05 16.91 0.63
C PRO A 169 8.55 17.20 0.56
N ASP A 170 7.92 17.08 -0.61
CA ASP A 170 6.48 17.27 -0.83
C ASP A 170 5.72 15.95 -1.11
N GLY A 171 6.41 14.82 -0.92
CA GLY A 171 5.82 13.50 -1.07
C GLY A 171 4.99 13.08 0.15
N PHE A 172 4.31 11.93 0.02
CA PHE A 172 3.30 11.50 0.97
C PHE A 172 3.70 10.25 1.75
N PHE A 173 3.30 10.14 3.01
CA PHE A 173 3.21 8.86 3.70
C PHE A 173 1.75 8.59 4.07
N LEU A 174 1.14 7.62 3.38
CA LEU A 174 -0.22 7.17 3.63
C LEU A 174 -0.21 5.93 4.50
N TRP A 175 -0.95 5.95 5.60
CA TRP A 175 -1.07 4.81 6.50
C TRP A 175 -2.49 4.65 7.03
N GLY A 176 -2.94 3.41 7.21
CA GLY A 176 -4.28 3.14 7.73
C GLY A 176 -4.45 1.71 8.17
N ALA A 177 -5.44 1.48 9.02
CA ALA A 177 -5.82 0.19 9.56
C ALA A 177 -6.86 -0.51 8.65
N LEU A 178 -6.94 -1.84 8.68
CA LEU A 178 -8.04 -2.61 8.11
C LEU A 178 -9.39 -2.12 8.64
N SER A 179 -9.44 -1.74 9.92
CA SER A 179 -10.66 -1.23 10.56
C SER A 179 -11.17 0.09 9.97
N ASP A 180 -10.32 0.88 9.30
CA ASP A 180 -10.69 2.17 8.71
C ASP A 180 -11.67 2.00 7.54
N LEU A 181 -11.53 0.92 6.78
CA LEU A 181 -12.42 0.58 5.66
C LEU A 181 -13.83 0.28 6.17
N GLY A 182 -13.93 -0.52 7.25
CA GLY A 182 -15.21 -0.84 7.91
C GLY A 182 -15.85 0.36 8.60
N ASN A 183 -15.04 1.30 9.12
CA ASN A 183 -15.55 2.53 9.70
C ASN A 183 -16.07 3.50 8.63
N GLU A 184 -15.45 3.55 7.46
CA GLU A 184 -15.91 4.41 6.38
C GLU A 184 -17.16 3.87 5.68
N GLU A 185 -17.27 2.56 5.47
CA GLU A 185 -18.51 1.93 4.99
C GLU A 185 -19.68 2.17 5.95
N ARG A 186 -19.44 2.07 7.27
CA ARG A 186 -20.43 2.41 8.30
C ARG A 186 -20.85 3.89 8.26
N ARG A 187 -19.91 4.82 8.00
CA ARG A 187 -20.21 6.26 7.85
C ARG A 187 -20.99 6.58 6.56
N ARG A 188 -20.92 5.74 5.53
CA ARG A 188 -21.71 5.89 4.29
C ARG A 188 -23.13 5.35 4.40
N ALA A 189 -23.36 4.41 5.32
CA ALA A 189 -24.66 3.79 5.56
C ALA A 189 -25.54 4.51 6.59
N ALA A 190 -25.00 5.52 7.28
CA ALA A 190 -25.67 6.36 8.28
C ALA A 190 -26.00 7.75 7.71
#